data_AF-A0A945HTT5-F1
#
_entry.id   AF-A0A945HTT5-F1
#
_cell.length_a   1.000
_cell.length_b   1.000
_cell.length_c   1.000
_cell.angle_alpha   90.00
_cell.angle_beta   90.00
_cell.angle_gamma   90.00
#
_symmetry.space_group_name_H-M   'P 1'
#
loop_
_entity.id
_entity.type
_entity.pdbx_description
1 polymer ?
#
loop_
_entity_poly.entity_id
_entity_poly.type
_entity_poly.pdbx_seq_one_letter_code
_entity_poly.pdbx_strand_id
1 'polypeptide(L)'
;MKLKIVFHALFLLVFIGCGSSKKVSRKSKNPGVVLNESKPKKLPSVNQKEFTRNLLKKNPKLNKQTLAYIRKYAPMAVNEMHKNKIPASITLAQGILESGRGRSELALKSNNHFGIKCHAKWKGERVYHDDDEKGECFRKYQYVETSYHDHSAFLTKRKRYSFLFNYSLEDYKRWAKGLKKAGYATDKKYPKKLISIIENYKLYKFDKVKGKNFKFNKKPKKKVKPKYTIGSYYEVKKGDTLYSIAKKFQTSVATLKELNGLNTDIISEGQHLLTK
;
A
#
# COMPACT_ATOMS: atom_id res chain seq x y z
N MET A 1 -86.63 -14.47 31.17
CA MET A 1 -85.34 -15.12 30.83
C MET A 1 -84.28 -14.04 30.69
N LYS A 2 -83.26 -14.05 31.57
CA LYS A 2 -82.21 -13.03 31.64
C LYS A 2 -81.06 -13.42 30.71
N LEU A 3 -80.77 -12.62 29.67
CA LEU A 3 -79.65 -12.85 28.77
C LEU A 3 -78.49 -11.91 29.14
N LYS A 4 -77.38 -12.49 29.60
CA LYS A 4 -76.18 -11.78 30.06
C LYS A 4 -75.36 -11.31 28.85
N ILE A 5 -75.01 -10.03 28.85
CA ILE A 5 -74.03 -9.41 27.93
C ILE A 5 -72.64 -9.85 28.38
N VAL A 6 -71.86 -10.46 27.48
CA VAL A 6 -70.45 -10.82 27.71
C VAL A 6 -69.61 -10.06 26.68
N PHE A 7 -68.84 -9.08 27.16
CA PHE A 7 -67.78 -8.42 26.40
C PHE A 7 -66.62 -9.40 26.23
N HIS A 8 -66.18 -9.66 25.00
CA HIS A 8 -64.91 -10.32 24.71
C HIS A 8 -64.06 -9.39 23.85
N ALA A 9 -63.05 -8.81 24.51
CA ALA A 9 -61.89 -8.22 23.86
C ALA A 9 -60.93 -9.36 23.50
N LEU A 10 -60.58 -9.52 22.23
CA LEU A 10 -59.46 -10.37 21.85
C LEU A 10 -58.74 -9.86 20.59
N PHE A 11 -57.65 -9.13 20.86
CA PHE A 11 -56.34 -9.17 20.20
C PHE A 11 -56.25 -9.24 18.66
N LEU A 12 -55.91 -8.09 18.06
CA LEU A 12 -55.34 -7.96 16.72
C LEU A 12 -53.94 -8.60 16.69
N LEU A 13 -53.81 -9.75 16.02
CA LEU A 13 -52.52 -10.31 15.61
C LEU A 13 -51.98 -9.55 14.39
N VAL A 14 -51.10 -8.58 14.63
CA VAL A 14 -50.30 -7.96 13.57
C VAL A 14 -49.21 -8.94 13.14
N PHE A 15 -49.24 -9.33 11.87
CA PHE A 15 -48.20 -10.11 11.21
C PHE A 15 -46.86 -9.35 11.20
N ILE A 16 -45.94 -9.70 12.10
CA ILE A 16 -44.51 -9.38 11.92
C ILE A 16 -43.91 -10.51 11.09
N GLY A 17 -44.05 -10.39 9.78
CA GLY A 17 -43.23 -11.15 8.84
C GLY A 17 -41.78 -10.72 9.01
N CYS A 18 -40.98 -11.53 9.70
CA CYS A 18 -39.54 -11.33 9.85
C CYS A 18 -38.86 -11.64 8.50
N GLY A 19 -38.94 -10.70 7.57
CA GLY A 19 -38.21 -10.74 6.32
C GLY A 19 -36.73 -10.53 6.61
N SER A 20 -35.98 -11.61 6.82
CA SER A 20 -34.51 -11.52 6.86
C SER A 20 -34.08 -10.86 5.55
N SER A 21 -33.46 -9.68 5.61
CA SER A 21 -32.79 -9.14 4.44
C SER A 21 -31.68 -10.13 4.09
N LYS A 22 -31.90 -10.96 3.06
CA LYS A 22 -30.83 -11.74 2.45
C LYS A 22 -29.90 -10.73 1.81
N LYS A 23 -28.92 -10.24 2.56
CA LYS A 23 -27.77 -9.54 1.99
C LYS A 23 -27.08 -10.56 1.10
N VAL A 24 -27.31 -10.45 -0.20
CA VAL A 24 -26.57 -11.17 -1.22
C VAL A 24 -25.10 -10.84 -0.99
N SER A 25 -24.31 -11.82 -0.56
CA SER A 25 -22.86 -11.77 -0.64
C SER A 25 -22.53 -11.54 -2.11
N ARG A 26 -22.14 -10.31 -2.47
CA ARG A 26 -21.59 -10.05 -3.81
C ARG A 26 -20.39 -10.98 -3.93
N LYS A 27 -20.41 -11.91 -4.89
CA LYS A 27 -19.23 -12.70 -5.27
C LYS A 27 -18.03 -11.76 -5.32
N SER A 28 -17.11 -11.91 -4.37
CA SER A 28 -15.85 -11.17 -4.40
C SER A 28 -15.15 -11.54 -5.70
N LYS A 29 -14.93 -10.54 -6.58
CA LYS A 29 -14.11 -10.74 -7.78
C LYS A 29 -12.76 -11.30 -7.31
N ASN A 30 -12.27 -12.36 -7.96
CA ASN A 30 -11.07 -13.12 -7.55
C ASN A 30 -9.98 -12.16 -7.04
N PRO A 31 -9.66 -12.18 -5.72
CA PRO A 31 -8.78 -11.20 -5.09
C PRO A 31 -7.34 -11.30 -5.60
N GLY A 32 -6.99 -12.32 -6.40
CA GLY A 32 -5.62 -12.61 -6.83
C GLY A 32 -4.89 -13.47 -5.82
N VAL A 33 -3.72 -14.00 -6.21
CA VAL A 33 -2.92 -14.87 -5.33
C VAL A 33 -2.11 -13.99 -4.37
N VAL A 34 -2.05 -14.35 -3.09
CA VAL A 34 -1.10 -13.73 -2.15
C VAL A 34 0.30 -14.11 -2.58
N LEU A 35 1.03 -13.13 -3.11
CA LEU A 35 2.45 -13.29 -3.39
C LEU A 35 3.18 -13.21 -2.05
N ASN A 36 3.96 -14.25 -1.71
CA ASN A 36 4.84 -14.22 -0.54
C ASN A 36 5.96 -13.18 -0.78
N GLU A 37 5.74 -11.96 -0.31
CA GLU A 37 6.71 -10.87 -0.41
C GLU A 37 7.78 -11.03 0.67
N SER A 38 9.05 -10.91 0.29
CA SER A 38 10.12 -10.98 1.29
C SER A 38 10.02 -9.81 2.26
N LYS A 39 9.98 -10.09 3.57
CA LYS A 39 9.96 -9.08 4.64
C LYS A 39 11.02 -7.99 4.38
N PRO A 40 10.64 -6.70 4.38
CA PRO A 40 11.57 -5.63 4.04
C PRO A 40 12.79 -5.60 4.96
N LYS A 41 13.97 -5.49 4.36
CA LYS A 41 15.22 -5.34 5.12
C LYS A 41 15.28 -3.91 5.69
N LYS A 42 15.67 -3.78 6.96
CA LYS A 42 15.95 -2.48 7.58
C LYS A 42 17.03 -1.75 6.78
N LEU A 43 16.68 -0.59 6.23
CA LEU A 43 17.58 0.27 5.45
C LEU A 43 18.41 1.17 6.38
N PRO A 44 19.64 1.56 5.98
CA PRO A 44 20.43 2.54 6.71
C PRO A 44 19.74 3.91 6.73
N SER A 45 20.05 4.69 7.77
CA SER A 45 19.55 6.05 7.91
C SER A 45 20.10 6.94 6.80
N VAL A 46 19.28 7.89 6.32
CA VAL A 46 19.66 8.95 5.39
C VAL A 46 19.54 10.32 6.05
N ASN A 47 19.71 10.34 7.37
CA ASN A 47 19.48 11.49 8.24
C ASN A 47 18.05 12.06 8.21
N GLN A 48 17.06 11.26 7.84
CA GLN A 48 15.68 11.68 7.68
C GLN A 48 15.03 12.17 8.99
N LYS A 49 15.47 11.65 10.15
CA LYS A 49 14.97 12.10 11.46
C LYS A 49 15.42 13.53 11.75
N GLU A 50 16.70 13.82 11.60
CA GLU A 50 17.24 15.16 11.84
C GLU A 50 16.77 16.16 10.80
N PHE A 51 16.79 15.75 9.53
CA PHE A 51 16.28 16.53 8.42
C PHE A 51 14.85 17.04 8.66
N THR A 52 13.93 16.13 9.02
CA THR A 52 12.52 16.51 9.27
C THR A 52 12.34 17.38 10.50
N ARG A 53 13.15 17.17 11.55
CA ARG A 53 13.14 18.04 12.74
C ARG A 53 13.60 19.45 12.42
N ASN A 54 14.69 19.58 11.66
CA ASN A 54 15.25 20.86 11.26
C ASN A 54 14.29 21.62 10.32
N LEU A 55 13.59 20.91 9.43
CA LEU A 55 12.52 21.50 8.60
C LEU A 55 11.39 22.06 9.46
N LEU A 56 10.88 21.28 10.42
CA LEU A 56 9.79 21.71 11.28
C LEU A 56 10.19 22.91 12.17
N LYS A 57 11.42 22.92 12.67
CA LYS A 57 11.97 24.07 13.43
C LYS A 57 12.02 25.34 12.58
N LYS A 58 12.42 25.24 11.30
CA LYS A 58 12.52 26.39 10.39
C LYS A 58 11.16 26.86 9.87
N ASN A 59 10.21 25.95 9.70
CA ASN A 59 8.85 26.28 9.28
C ASN A 59 7.83 25.42 10.03
N PRO A 60 7.31 25.92 11.17
CA PRO A 60 6.32 25.21 11.98
C PRO A 60 4.99 24.95 11.27
N LYS A 61 4.69 25.68 10.19
CA LYS A 61 3.45 25.52 9.40
C LYS A 61 3.47 24.31 8.46
N LEU A 62 4.61 23.62 8.33
CA LEU A 62 4.70 22.42 7.49
C LEU A 62 3.77 21.31 8.00
N ASN A 63 3.08 20.65 7.07
CA ASN A 63 2.20 19.54 7.41
C ASN A 63 2.97 18.40 8.11
N LYS A 64 2.58 18.09 9.34
CA LYS A 64 3.24 17.09 10.21
C LYS A 64 3.12 15.67 9.64
N GLN A 65 2.01 15.34 8.98
CA GLN A 65 1.81 14.04 8.36
C GLN A 65 2.76 13.83 7.17
N THR A 66 2.99 14.85 6.35
CA THR A 66 3.99 14.79 5.27
C THR A 66 5.40 14.59 5.83
N LEU A 67 5.76 15.29 6.92
CA LEU A 67 7.05 15.07 7.59
C LEU A 67 7.20 13.65 8.15
N ALA A 68 6.13 13.08 8.71
CA ALA A 68 6.12 11.69 9.17
C ALA A 68 6.32 10.70 8.01
N TYR A 69 5.67 10.95 6.87
CA TYR A 69 5.85 10.17 5.65
C TYR A 69 7.30 10.21 5.16
N ILE A 70 7.89 11.41 5.06
CA ILE A 70 9.30 11.61 4.67
C ILE A 70 10.22 10.84 5.63
N ARG A 71 9.99 10.95 6.94
CA ARG A 71 10.79 10.26 7.96
C ARG A 71 10.72 8.74 7.81
N LYS A 72 9.58 8.20 7.39
CA LYS A 72 9.40 6.76 7.22
C LYS A 72 10.05 6.26 5.93
N TYR A 73 9.84 6.94 4.82
CA TYR A 73 10.16 6.39 3.49
C TYR A 73 11.36 7.01 2.78
N ALA A 74 11.99 8.07 3.31
CA ALA A 74 13.20 8.63 2.69
C ALA A 74 14.35 7.61 2.50
N PRO A 75 14.65 6.72 3.47
CA PRO A 75 15.64 5.66 3.24
C PRO A 75 15.28 4.76 2.04
N MET A 76 13.99 4.45 1.86
CA MET A 76 13.53 3.62 0.74
C MET A 76 13.69 4.34 -0.59
N ALA A 77 13.28 5.61 -0.67
CA ALA A 77 13.44 6.39 -1.90
C ALA A 77 14.92 6.57 -2.30
N VAL A 78 15.83 6.77 -1.34
CA VAL A 78 17.28 6.82 -1.61
C VAL A 78 17.80 5.46 -2.06
N ASN A 79 17.34 4.36 -1.45
CA ASN A 79 17.69 3.02 -1.90
C ASN A 79 17.26 2.76 -3.35
N GLU A 80 16.02 3.11 -3.69
CA GLU A 80 15.50 2.98 -5.06
C GLU A 80 16.22 3.90 -6.05
N MET A 81 16.60 5.11 -5.63
CA MET A 81 17.43 6.00 -6.44
C MET A 81 18.77 5.37 -6.80
N HIS A 82 19.45 4.76 -5.84
CA HIS A 82 20.74 4.12 -6.12
C HIS A 82 20.63 2.91 -7.04
N LYS A 83 19.59 2.09 -6.84
CA LYS A 83 19.33 0.89 -7.64
C LYS A 83 18.84 1.19 -9.05
N ASN A 84 17.87 2.10 -9.17
CA ASN A 84 17.08 2.28 -10.38
C ASN A 84 17.31 3.62 -11.07
N LYS A 85 18.14 4.51 -10.50
CA LYS A 85 18.47 5.83 -11.08
C LYS A 85 17.25 6.75 -11.28
N ILE A 86 16.32 6.72 -10.34
CA ILE A 86 15.20 7.67 -10.24
C ILE A 86 15.48 8.60 -9.07
N PRO A 87 15.39 9.93 -9.19
CA PRO A 87 15.62 10.83 -8.05
C PRO A 87 14.81 10.44 -6.81
N ALA A 88 15.45 10.44 -5.64
CA ALA A 88 14.78 10.12 -4.39
C ALA A 88 13.67 11.14 -4.09
N SER A 89 13.90 12.41 -4.46
CA SER A 89 12.92 13.49 -4.35
C SER A 89 11.67 13.24 -5.18
N ILE A 90 11.82 12.74 -6.41
CA ILE A 90 10.71 12.36 -7.29
C ILE A 90 9.92 11.20 -6.67
N THR A 91 10.61 10.14 -6.27
CA THR A 91 9.97 8.96 -5.67
C THR A 91 9.21 9.32 -4.39
N LEU A 92 9.78 10.16 -3.52
CA LEU A 92 9.10 10.65 -2.32
C LEU A 92 7.91 11.55 -2.65
N ALA A 93 8.06 12.50 -3.57
CA ALA A 93 7.00 13.44 -3.90
C ALA A 93 5.81 12.74 -4.55
N GLN A 94 6.05 11.77 -5.44
CA GLN A 94 5.00 10.91 -5.99
C GLN A 94 4.33 10.12 -4.87
N GLY A 95 5.11 9.42 -4.03
CA GLY A 95 4.54 8.69 -2.90
C GLY A 95 3.68 9.58 -1.98
N ILE A 96 4.13 10.79 -1.66
CA ILE A 96 3.36 11.77 -0.85
C ILE A 96 2.06 12.17 -1.55
N LEU A 97 2.11 12.45 -2.85
CA LEU A 97 0.97 12.91 -3.63
C LEU A 97 -0.05 11.80 -3.85
N GLU A 98 0.36 10.68 -4.45
CA GLU A 98 -0.53 9.57 -4.87
C GLU A 98 -1.15 8.85 -3.67
N SER A 99 -0.38 8.60 -2.61
CA SER A 99 -0.89 7.89 -1.42
C SER A 99 -1.62 8.79 -0.43
N GLY A 100 -1.77 10.08 -0.74
CA GLY A 100 -2.26 11.06 0.22
C GLY A 100 -1.46 11.05 1.52
N ARG A 101 -0.12 10.95 1.42
CA ARG A 101 0.83 10.78 2.54
C ARG A 101 0.60 9.48 3.32
N GLY A 102 0.27 8.40 2.63
CA GLY A 102 0.02 7.06 3.16
C GLY A 102 -1.34 6.91 3.85
N ARG A 103 -2.29 7.79 3.52
CA ARG A 103 -3.58 7.91 4.22
C ARG A 103 -4.77 7.85 3.27
N SER A 104 -4.56 7.79 1.96
CA SER A 104 -5.64 7.50 1.03
C SER A 104 -6.21 6.11 1.31
N GLU A 105 -7.49 5.93 0.99
CA GLU A 105 -8.17 4.65 1.17
C GLU A 105 -7.43 3.53 0.43
N LEU A 106 -6.99 3.79 -0.82
CA LEU A 106 -6.20 2.86 -1.59
C LEU A 106 -4.91 2.46 -0.86
N ALA A 107 -4.13 3.43 -0.37
CA ALA A 107 -2.88 3.15 0.32
C ALA A 107 -3.09 2.34 1.61
N LEU A 108 -4.12 2.68 2.40
CA LEU A 108 -4.44 1.98 3.65
C LEU A 108 -4.92 0.54 3.43
N LYS A 109 -5.71 0.30 2.37
CA LYS A 109 -6.27 -1.03 2.07
C LYS A 109 -5.29 -1.97 1.35
N SER A 110 -4.30 -1.41 0.65
CA SER A 110 -3.52 -2.19 -0.32
C SER A 110 -2.02 -2.00 -0.26
N ASN A 111 -1.51 -1.12 0.62
CA ASN A 111 -0.12 -0.66 0.63
C ASN A 111 0.35 -0.10 -0.73
N ASN A 112 -0.55 0.21 -1.66
CA ASN A 112 -0.23 0.76 -2.97
C ASN A 112 -0.08 2.28 -2.87
N HIS A 113 1.16 2.73 -2.69
CA HIS A 113 1.46 4.14 -2.49
C HIS A 113 1.57 4.96 -3.79
N PHE A 114 1.45 4.33 -4.95
CA PHE A 114 1.70 4.96 -6.26
C PHE A 114 0.55 4.78 -7.25
N GLY A 115 -0.59 4.25 -6.81
CA GLY A 115 -1.76 4.06 -7.67
C GLY A 115 -1.51 3.08 -8.82
N ILE A 116 -0.63 2.08 -8.65
CA ILE A 116 -0.28 1.18 -9.76
C ILE A 116 -1.47 0.28 -10.08
N LYS A 117 -2.07 0.50 -11.26
CA LYS A 117 -3.19 -0.29 -11.79
C LYS A 117 -2.77 -1.73 -12.10
N CYS A 118 -3.73 -2.64 -12.05
CA CYS A 118 -3.57 -4.00 -12.51
C CYS A 118 -3.38 -4.00 -14.02
N HIS A 119 -2.37 -4.73 -14.51
CA HIS A 119 -2.24 -5.02 -15.95
C HIS A 119 -2.49 -6.51 -16.17
N ALA A 120 -2.63 -6.92 -17.44
CA ALA A 120 -2.94 -8.31 -17.81
C ALA A 120 -2.00 -9.35 -17.16
N LYS A 121 -0.73 -9.01 -16.96
CA LYS A 121 0.28 -9.89 -16.35
C LYS A 121 0.29 -9.90 -14.82
N TRP A 122 -0.52 -9.07 -14.16
CA TRP A 122 -0.57 -9.04 -12.69
C TRP A 122 -1.34 -10.25 -12.16
N LYS A 123 -0.62 -11.09 -11.39
CA LYS A 123 -1.15 -12.32 -10.76
C LYS A 123 -1.33 -12.19 -9.25
N GLY A 124 -0.77 -11.14 -8.64
CA GLY A 124 -0.84 -10.90 -7.21
C GLY A 124 -2.19 -10.36 -6.76
N GLU A 125 -2.29 -10.04 -5.48
CA GLU A 125 -3.52 -9.50 -4.90
C GLU A 125 -3.97 -8.19 -5.56
N ARG A 126 -5.27 -7.94 -5.51
CA ARG A 126 -5.92 -6.78 -6.13
C ARG A 126 -6.87 -6.12 -5.15
N VAL A 127 -7.06 -4.82 -5.33
CA VAL A 127 -8.17 -4.07 -4.74
C VAL A 127 -8.87 -3.31 -5.86
N TYR A 128 -10.19 -3.21 -5.78
CA TYR A 128 -10.97 -2.37 -6.67
C TYR A 128 -11.31 -1.07 -5.95
N HIS A 129 -11.06 0.05 -6.61
CA HIS A 129 -11.31 1.39 -6.08
C HIS A 129 -11.79 2.27 -7.23
N ASP A 130 -12.76 3.13 -6.97
CA ASP A 130 -13.28 4.07 -7.95
C ASP A 130 -12.41 5.34 -7.88
N ASP A 131 -11.48 5.50 -8.83
CA ASP A 131 -10.55 6.65 -8.89
C ASP A 131 -10.86 7.53 -10.11
N ASP A 132 -10.44 7.11 -11.32
CA ASP A 132 -10.79 7.80 -12.57
C ASP A 132 -12.10 7.24 -13.17
N GLU A 133 -12.27 5.92 -13.08
CA GLU A 133 -13.44 5.18 -13.59
C GLU A 133 -14.00 4.25 -12.50
N LYS A 134 -15.25 3.80 -12.68
CA LYS A 134 -15.85 2.82 -11.77
C LYS A 134 -15.18 1.47 -11.90
N GLY A 135 -14.77 0.89 -10.78
CA GLY A 135 -14.26 -0.47 -10.70
C GLY A 135 -12.84 -0.64 -11.23
N GLU A 136 -12.00 0.40 -11.14
CA GLU A 136 -10.61 0.28 -11.51
C GLU A 136 -9.86 -0.69 -10.60
N CYS A 137 -9.02 -1.52 -11.22
CA CYS A 137 -8.23 -2.51 -10.51
C CYS A 137 -6.86 -1.94 -10.16
N PHE A 138 -6.49 -2.04 -8.89
CA PHE A 138 -5.18 -1.67 -8.38
C PHE A 138 -4.48 -2.87 -7.77
N ARG A 139 -3.16 -2.90 -7.89
CA ARG A 139 -2.32 -3.91 -7.25
C ARG A 139 -2.40 -3.74 -5.73
N LYS A 140 -2.43 -4.85 -5.00
CA LYS A 140 -2.29 -4.90 -3.55
C LYS A 140 -0.97 -5.57 -3.18
N TYR A 141 -0.31 -5.02 -2.17
CA TYR A 141 0.98 -5.46 -1.68
C TYR A 141 0.90 -5.80 -0.19
N GLN A 142 1.73 -6.75 0.23
CA GLN A 142 1.90 -7.07 1.65
C GLN A 142 2.67 -5.95 2.36
N TYR A 143 3.65 -5.35 1.69
CA TYR A 143 4.47 -4.27 2.25
C TYR A 143 4.49 -3.02 1.35
N VAL A 144 4.51 -1.84 1.97
CA VAL A 144 4.64 -0.56 1.24
C VAL A 144 5.94 -0.52 0.44
N GLU A 145 7.01 -1.08 0.99
CA GLU A 145 8.31 -1.24 0.35
C GLU A 145 8.20 -1.96 -1.01
N THR A 146 7.31 -2.95 -1.14
CA THR A 146 7.07 -3.63 -2.41
C THR A 146 6.42 -2.70 -3.42
N SER A 147 5.53 -1.82 -3.01
CA SER A 147 4.97 -0.80 -3.91
C SER A 147 6.03 0.19 -4.41
N TYR A 148 7.05 0.52 -3.60
CA TYR A 148 8.20 1.35 -4.01
C TYR A 148 9.07 0.64 -5.06
N HIS A 149 9.31 -0.66 -4.85
CA HIS A 149 10.04 -1.47 -5.81
C HIS A 149 9.27 -1.64 -7.13
N ASP A 150 7.97 -1.90 -7.06
CA ASP A 150 7.13 -2.04 -8.25
C ASP A 150 6.93 -0.72 -8.99
N HIS A 151 6.87 0.42 -8.28
CA HIS A 151 6.90 1.75 -8.90
C HIS A 151 8.22 1.98 -9.66
N SER A 152 9.35 1.63 -9.06
CA SER A 152 10.65 1.77 -9.73
C SER A 152 10.77 0.85 -10.94
N ALA A 153 10.29 -0.39 -10.82
CA ALA A 153 10.15 -1.32 -11.94
C ALA A 153 9.18 -0.77 -13.01
N PHE A 154 8.14 -0.05 -12.59
CA PHE A 154 7.14 0.49 -13.48
C PHE A 154 7.73 1.52 -14.44
N LEU A 155 8.55 2.43 -13.90
CA LEU A 155 9.25 3.47 -14.66
C LEU A 155 10.42 2.90 -15.48
N THR A 156 11.24 2.01 -14.91
CA THR A 156 12.42 1.48 -15.59
C THR A 156 12.08 0.52 -16.74
N LYS A 157 11.03 -0.29 -16.63
CA LYS A 157 10.72 -1.34 -17.62
C LYS A 157 9.89 -0.87 -18.81
N ARG A 158 9.32 0.34 -18.78
CA ARG A 158 8.42 0.85 -19.84
C ARG A 158 9.15 1.85 -20.72
N LYS A 159 9.25 1.52 -22.01
CA LYS A 159 9.96 2.32 -23.03
C LYS A 159 9.57 3.81 -23.03
N ARG A 160 8.29 4.14 -22.80
CA ARG A 160 7.79 5.53 -22.73
C ARG A 160 8.46 6.40 -21.66
N TYR A 161 9.05 5.82 -20.62
CA TYR A 161 9.78 6.55 -19.56
C TYR A 161 11.31 6.53 -19.75
N SER A 162 11.84 5.76 -20.71
CA SER A 162 13.29 5.55 -20.88
C SER A 162 14.09 6.85 -21.01
N PHE A 163 13.55 7.86 -21.71
CA PHE A 163 14.22 9.14 -21.90
C PHE A 163 14.44 9.94 -20.60
N LEU A 164 13.69 9.64 -19.52
CA LEU A 164 13.87 10.28 -18.21
C LEU A 164 15.24 9.93 -17.61
N PHE A 165 15.75 8.74 -17.90
CA PHE A 165 17.02 8.25 -17.36
C PHE A 165 18.24 8.90 -18.02
N ASN A 166 18.04 9.73 -19.05
CA ASN A 166 19.06 10.61 -19.61
C ASN A 166 19.18 11.94 -18.85
N TYR A 167 18.27 12.21 -17.90
CA TYR A 167 18.33 13.41 -17.08
C TYR A 167 19.19 13.20 -15.84
N SER A 168 19.83 14.27 -15.39
CA SER A 168 20.55 14.26 -14.11
C SER A 168 19.62 13.86 -12.96
N LEU A 169 20.16 13.12 -11.99
CA LEU A 169 19.45 12.76 -10.76
C LEU A 169 19.12 13.98 -9.88
N GLU A 170 19.81 15.11 -10.10
CA GLU A 170 19.54 16.35 -9.38
C GLU A 170 18.48 17.23 -10.07
N ASP A 171 18.09 16.92 -11.31
CA ASP A 171 17.14 17.71 -12.09
C ASP A 171 15.71 17.20 -11.95
N TYR A 172 15.19 17.25 -10.72
CA TYR A 172 13.82 16.85 -10.42
C TYR A 172 12.78 17.67 -11.20
N LYS A 173 13.10 18.89 -11.66
CA LYS A 173 12.19 19.72 -12.46
C LYS A 173 11.99 19.13 -13.86
N ARG A 174 13.06 18.71 -14.53
CA ARG A 174 12.96 17.98 -15.81
C ARG A 174 12.30 16.63 -15.62
N TRP A 175 12.60 15.91 -14.55
CA TRP A 175 11.92 14.65 -14.23
C TRP A 175 10.41 14.83 -14.06
N ALA A 176 9.95 15.82 -13.27
CA ALA A 176 8.52 16.06 -13.06
C ALA A 176 7.77 16.41 -14.36
N LYS A 177 8.36 17.28 -15.20
CA LYS A 177 7.81 17.60 -16.54
C LYS A 177 7.84 16.39 -17.46
N GLY A 178 8.93 15.63 -17.45
CA GLY A 178 9.13 14.44 -18.25
C GLY A 178 8.13 13.33 -17.90
N LEU A 179 7.85 13.09 -16.61
CA LEU A 179 6.85 12.12 -16.16
C LEU A 179 5.47 12.45 -16.76
N LYS A 180 5.07 13.72 -16.75
CA LYS A 180 3.83 14.17 -17.39
C LYS A 180 3.88 14.01 -18.91
N LYS A 181 4.98 14.40 -19.57
CA LYS A 181 5.17 14.21 -21.02
C LYS A 181 5.09 12.72 -21.42
N ALA A 182 5.66 11.86 -20.59
CA ALA A 182 5.60 10.42 -20.73
C ALA A 182 4.24 9.85 -20.34
N GLY A 183 3.26 10.67 -19.92
CA GLY A 183 1.87 10.33 -19.61
C GLY A 183 1.64 9.62 -18.27
N TYR A 184 2.49 9.83 -17.26
CA TYR A 184 2.31 9.24 -15.93
C TYR A 184 0.99 9.66 -15.28
N ALA A 185 0.60 10.92 -15.45
CA ALA A 185 -0.65 11.49 -14.96
C ALA A 185 -1.37 12.26 -16.06
N THR A 186 -2.70 12.34 -16.00
CA THR A 186 -3.55 13.13 -16.91
C THR A 186 -3.57 14.62 -16.56
N ASP A 187 -3.46 14.95 -15.27
CA ASP A 187 -3.47 16.33 -14.74
C ASP A 187 -2.34 17.20 -15.32
N LYS A 188 -2.70 18.34 -15.93
CA LYS A 188 -1.75 19.34 -16.47
C LYS A 188 -0.91 19.99 -15.36
N LYS A 189 -1.43 20.10 -14.13
CA LYS A 189 -0.73 20.68 -12.97
C LYS A 189 0.18 19.67 -12.26
N TYR A 190 0.23 18.41 -12.70
CA TYR A 190 1.03 17.36 -12.07
C TYR A 190 2.50 17.72 -11.85
N PRO A 191 3.23 18.28 -12.85
CA PRO A 191 4.62 18.68 -12.63
C PRO A 191 4.75 19.77 -11.55
N LYS A 192 3.84 20.75 -11.53
CA LYS A 192 3.84 21.84 -10.54
C LYS A 192 3.58 21.30 -9.13
N LYS A 193 2.66 20.34 -8.98
CA LYS A 193 2.38 19.67 -7.70
C LYS A 193 3.61 18.94 -7.17
N LEU A 194 4.28 18.13 -8.00
CA LEU A 194 5.52 17.44 -7.60
C LEU A 194 6.64 18.42 -7.23
N ILE A 195 6.90 19.41 -8.08
CA ILE A 195 7.94 20.42 -7.82
C ILE A 195 7.67 21.16 -6.52
N SER A 196 6.41 21.56 -6.26
CA SER A 196 6.04 22.23 -5.02
C SER A 196 6.26 21.36 -3.78
N ILE A 197 5.91 20.07 -3.83
CA ILE A 197 6.21 19.13 -2.73
C ILE A 197 7.73 19.02 -2.52
N ILE A 198 8.51 18.88 -3.58
CA ILE A 198 9.96 18.75 -3.51
C ILE A 198 10.61 20.00 -2.93
N GLU A 199 10.18 21.19 -3.34
CA GLU A 199 10.74 22.46 -2.90
C GLU A 199 10.31 22.78 -1.45
N ASN A 200 9.02 22.67 -1.13
CA ASN A 200 8.49 22.97 0.21
C ASN A 200 9.12 22.10 1.30
N TYR A 201 9.37 20.83 1.00
CA TYR A 201 9.99 19.88 1.92
C TYR A 201 11.47 19.64 1.65
N LYS A 202 12.09 20.41 0.74
CA LYS A 202 13.51 20.32 0.37
C LYS A 202 13.97 18.89 0.06
N LEU A 203 13.12 18.09 -0.58
CA LEU A 203 13.36 16.65 -0.81
C LEU A 203 14.56 16.40 -1.73
N TYR A 204 14.91 17.37 -2.57
CA TYR A 204 16.11 17.33 -3.43
C TYR A 204 17.42 17.13 -2.65
N LYS A 205 17.44 17.37 -1.34
CA LYS A 205 18.62 17.05 -0.50
C LYS A 205 18.90 15.54 -0.45
N PHE A 206 17.88 14.70 -0.60
CA PHE A 206 18.06 13.25 -0.64
C PHE A 206 18.69 12.76 -1.95
N ASP A 207 18.57 13.53 -3.04
CA ASP A 207 19.18 13.19 -4.32
C ASP A 207 20.71 13.19 -4.27
N LYS A 208 21.27 13.94 -3.30
CA LYS A 208 22.71 14.10 -3.07
C LYS A 208 23.31 13.06 -2.12
N VAL A 209 22.50 12.15 -1.56
CA VAL A 209 23.01 11.10 -0.68
C VAL A 209 23.88 10.16 -1.52
N LYS A 210 25.17 10.07 -1.19
CA LYS A 210 26.12 9.21 -1.91
C LYS A 210 25.97 7.75 -1.45
N GLY A 211 26.13 6.79 -2.36
CA GLY A 211 26.05 5.36 -2.05
C GLY A 211 27.05 4.91 -0.97
N LYS A 212 28.22 5.55 -0.86
CA LYS A 212 29.21 5.30 0.20
C LYS A 212 28.70 5.64 1.61
N ASN A 213 27.74 6.58 1.71
CA ASN A 213 27.10 6.98 2.97
C ASN A 213 25.84 6.15 3.26
N PHE A 214 25.36 5.38 2.27
CA PHE A 214 24.27 4.42 2.38
C PHE A 214 24.82 3.00 2.66
N LYS A 215 25.71 2.86 3.65
CA LYS A 215 26.23 1.54 4.06
C LYS A 215 25.27 0.88 5.03
N PHE A 216 24.80 -0.32 4.66
CA PHE A 216 24.18 -1.21 5.63
C PHE A 216 25.22 -1.53 6.71
N ASN A 217 24.86 -1.38 8.00
CA ASN A 217 25.67 -1.96 9.08
C ASN A 217 25.77 -3.47 8.80
N LYS A 218 26.92 -3.90 8.30
CA LYS A 218 27.22 -5.30 8.03
C LYS A 218 27.35 -6.01 9.37
N LYS A 219 26.26 -6.52 9.93
CA LYS A 219 26.38 -7.77 10.69
C LYS A 219 26.75 -8.87 9.68
N PRO A 220 27.74 -9.73 9.96
CA PRO A 220 28.11 -10.79 9.04
C PRO A 220 26.90 -11.70 8.86
N LYS A 221 26.30 -11.68 7.67
CA LYS A 221 25.21 -12.60 7.30
C LYS A 221 25.86 -13.82 6.66
N LYS A 222 25.69 -14.98 7.30
CA LYS A 222 25.87 -16.29 6.64
C LYS A 222 25.14 -16.24 5.28
N LYS A 223 25.82 -16.69 4.22
CA LYS A 223 25.27 -16.78 2.86
C LYS A 223 24.11 -17.80 2.85
N VAL A 224 22.89 -17.38 3.17
CA VAL A 224 21.70 -18.21 2.94
C VAL A 224 21.22 -17.91 1.53
N LYS A 225 21.39 -18.88 0.63
CA LYS A 225 20.79 -18.85 -0.72
C LYS A 225 19.26 -18.84 -0.55
N PRO A 226 18.50 -17.93 -1.20
CA PRO A 226 17.05 -17.98 -1.12
C PRO A 226 16.56 -19.21 -1.91
N LYS A 227 16.10 -20.24 -1.19
CA LYS A 227 15.38 -21.38 -1.75
C LYS A 227 13.91 -20.96 -1.76
N TYR A 228 13.41 -20.52 -2.92
CA TYR A 228 11.98 -20.22 -3.09
C TYR A 228 11.19 -21.50 -3.32
N THR A 229 10.08 -21.67 -2.61
CA THR A 229 8.99 -22.61 -2.93
C THR A 229 7.67 -21.84 -2.98
N ILE A 230 6.81 -22.18 -3.94
CA ILE A 230 5.45 -21.65 -4.05
C ILE A 230 4.71 -22.03 -2.76
N GLY A 231 4.42 -21.06 -1.90
CA GLY A 231 3.76 -21.30 -0.61
C GLY A 231 2.30 -21.73 -0.82
N SER A 232 1.87 -22.80 -0.16
CA SER A 232 0.46 -23.20 -0.10
C SER A 232 -0.32 -22.15 0.69
N TYR A 233 -1.22 -21.45 0.01
CA TYR A 233 -2.15 -20.52 0.64
C TYR A 233 -3.42 -21.23 1.08
N TYR A 234 -4.12 -20.63 2.04
CA TYR A 234 -5.45 -21.03 2.48
C TYR A 234 -6.43 -19.88 2.29
N GLU A 235 -7.52 -20.13 1.58
CA GLU A 235 -8.63 -19.18 1.45
C GLU A 235 -9.51 -19.28 2.71
N VAL A 236 -9.65 -18.16 3.42
CA VAL A 236 -10.49 -18.01 4.62
C VAL A 236 -11.93 -18.28 4.23
N LYS A 237 -12.53 -19.28 4.85
CA LYS A 237 -13.93 -19.67 4.66
C LYS A 237 -14.81 -19.00 5.70
N LYS A 238 -16.11 -18.96 5.41
CA LYS A 238 -17.12 -18.48 6.35
C LYS A 238 -17.00 -19.24 7.68
N GLY A 239 -16.82 -18.49 8.78
CA GLY A 239 -16.67 -19.03 10.13
C GLY A 239 -15.24 -19.30 10.57
N ASP A 240 -14.25 -19.12 9.68
CA ASP A 240 -12.85 -19.27 10.07
C ASP A 240 -12.39 -18.12 10.98
N THR A 241 -11.55 -18.50 11.95
CA THR A 241 -10.77 -17.59 12.80
C THR A 241 -9.28 -17.85 12.59
N LEU A 242 -8.41 -16.87 12.89
CA LEU A 242 -6.96 -17.09 12.85
C LEU A 242 -6.54 -18.29 13.71
N TYR A 243 -7.21 -18.51 14.84
CA TYR A 243 -6.96 -19.66 15.70
C TYR A 243 -7.29 -20.98 15.00
N SER A 244 -8.49 -21.09 14.40
CA SER A 244 -8.89 -22.31 13.68
C SER A 244 -7.96 -22.64 12.50
N ILE A 245 -7.49 -21.61 11.80
CA ILE A 245 -6.56 -21.75 10.67
C ILE A 245 -5.18 -22.13 11.19
N ALA A 246 -4.66 -21.44 12.21
CA ALA A 246 -3.36 -21.75 12.80
C ALA A 246 -3.31 -23.20 13.30
N LYS A 247 -4.36 -23.65 14.00
CA LYS A 247 -4.51 -25.04 14.44
C LYS A 247 -4.50 -26.02 13.26
N LYS A 248 -5.27 -25.73 12.20
CA LYS A 248 -5.36 -26.56 10.98
C LYS A 248 -4.00 -26.75 10.31
N PHE A 249 -3.18 -25.71 10.29
CA PHE A 249 -1.86 -25.74 9.65
C PHE A 249 -0.71 -26.00 10.62
N GLN A 250 -1.01 -26.38 11.86
CA GLN A 250 -0.03 -26.69 12.90
C GLN A 250 0.98 -25.54 13.10
N THR A 251 0.48 -24.31 13.08
CA THR A 251 1.25 -23.08 13.35
C THR A 251 0.61 -22.29 14.48
N SER A 252 1.21 -21.18 14.89
CA SER A 252 0.63 -20.28 15.90
C SER A 252 -0.11 -19.11 15.25
N VAL A 253 -1.07 -18.52 15.96
CA VAL A 253 -1.73 -17.27 15.52
C VAL A 253 -0.69 -16.17 15.33
N ALA A 254 0.30 -16.06 16.21
CA ALA A 254 1.37 -15.08 16.08
C ALA A 254 2.19 -15.28 14.80
N THR A 255 2.56 -16.53 14.49
CA THR A 255 3.27 -16.89 13.25
C THR A 255 2.41 -16.63 12.03
N LEU A 256 1.13 -17.01 12.06
CA LEU A 256 0.19 -16.78 10.97
C LEU A 256 -0.01 -15.28 10.71
N LYS A 257 -0.13 -14.47 11.77
CA LYS A 257 -0.21 -13.00 11.67
C LYS A 257 1.08 -12.41 11.13
N GLU A 258 2.23 -12.82 11.65
CA GLU A 258 3.52 -12.34 11.19
C GLU A 258 3.72 -12.66 9.70
N LEU A 259 3.45 -13.91 9.32
CA LEU A 259 3.59 -14.40 7.94
C LEU A 259 2.70 -13.62 6.96
N ASN A 260 1.52 -13.21 7.42
CA ASN A 260 0.53 -12.48 6.61
C ASN A 260 0.52 -10.96 6.84
N GLY A 261 1.47 -10.42 7.62
CA GLY A 261 1.52 -8.98 7.93
C GLY A 261 0.29 -8.43 8.67
N LEU A 262 -0.43 -9.27 9.42
CA LEU A 262 -1.65 -8.89 10.12
C LEU A 262 -1.32 -8.24 11.46
N ASN A 263 -1.82 -7.02 11.67
CA ASN A 263 -1.68 -6.30 12.94
C ASN A 263 -2.85 -6.56 13.89
N THR A 264 -3.94 -7.12 13.39
CA THR A 264 -5.17 -7.46 14.14
C THR A 264 -5.53 -8.92 13.92
N ASP A 265 -6.52 -9.42 14.67
CA ASP A 265 -7.02 -10.79 14.50
C ASP A 265 -8.16 -10.90 13.48
N ILE A 266 -8.50 -9.78 12.83
CA ILE A 266 -9.62 -9.67 11.91
C ILE A 266 -9.20 -10.22 10.55
N ILE A 267 -9.94 -11.22 10.07
CA ILE A 267 -9.82 -11.81 8.73
C ILE A 267 -11.18 -11.79 8.03
N SER A 268 -11.18 -11.73 6.70
CA SER A 268 -12.40 -11.68 5.87
C SER A 268 -12.59 -12.98 5.09
N GLU A 269 -13.84 -13.40 4.89
CA GLU A 269 -14.16 -14.50 3.97
C GLU A 269 -13.59 -14.21 2.56
N GLY A 270 -12.94 -15.21 1.95
CA GLY A 270 -12.22 -15.09 0.68
C GLY A 270 -10.82 -14.47 0.80
N GLN A 271 -10.38 -14.05 1.99
CA GLN A 271 -9.00 -13.62 2.21
C GLN A 271 -8.06 -14.82 2.09
N HIS A 272 -6.97 -14.68 1.36
CA HIS A 272 -5.94 -15.72 1.30
C HIS A 272 -4.90 -15.48 2.39
N LEU A 273 -4.53 -16.54 3.11
CA LEU A 273 -3.47 -16.53 4.10
C LEU A 273 -2.37 -17.51 3.69
N LEU A 274 -1.13 -17.08 3.76
CA LEU A 274 0.03 -17.95 3.77
C LEU A 274 0.00 -18.81 5.05
N THR A 275 0.25 -20.10 4.91
CA THR A 275 0.15 -21.05 6.03
C THR A 275 1.47 -21.75 6.36
N LYS A 276 2.47 -21.64 5.46
CA LYS A 276 3.82 -22.18 5.58
C LYS A 276 4.82 -21.27 4.87
#